data_AF-A0A3D2G3T5-F1
#
_entry.id   AF-A0A3D2G3T5-F1
#
_cell.length_a   1.000
_cell.length_b   1.000
_cell.length_c   1.000
_cell.angle_alpha   90.00
_cell.angle_beta   90.00
_cell.angle_gamma   90.00
#
_symmetry.space_group_name_H-M   'P 1'
#
loop_
_entity.id
_entity.type
_entity.pdbx_description
1 polymer ?
#
loop_
_entity_poly.entity_id
_entity_poly.type
_entity_poly.pdbx_seq_one_letter_code
_entity_poly.pdbx_strand_id
1 'polypeptide(L)' 'EIEYEVMRDSAGNCITVCNMENIDPVGVHTGDSIVVAPSQTLSDKEYQMLR' A
#
# COMPACT_ATOMS: atom_id res chain seq x y z
N GLU A 1 5.91 -5.71 -3.97
CA GLU A 1 5.16 -4.56 -4.53
C GLU A 1 4.31 -3.97 -3.43
N ILE A 2 4.03 -2.66 -3.42
CA ILE A 2 3.27 -2.00 -2.34
C ILE A 2 2.09 -1.24 -2.94
N GLU A 3 0.89 -1.48 -2.42
CA GLU A 3 -0.35 -0.83 -2.86
C GLU A 3 -0.99 -0.04 -1.71
N TYR A 4 -1.65 1.07 -2.05
CA TYR A 4 -2.33 1.94 -1.09
C TYR A 4 -3.75 2.26 -1.53
N GLU A 5 -4.71 2.04 -0.63
CA GLU A 5 -6.07 2.51 -0.79
C GLU A 5 -6.22 3.88 -0.14
N VAL A 6 -6.44 4.90 -0.97
CA VAL A 6 -6.51 6.29 -0.54
C VAL A 6 -7.91 6.83 -0.77
N MET A 7 -8.47 7.47 0.25
CA MET A 7 -9.71 8.24 0.15
C MET A 7 -9.42 9.73 0.26
N ARG A 8 -10.02 10.51 -0.63
CA ARG A 8 -9.94 11.97 -0.62
C ARG A 8 -11.32 12.59 -0.67
N ASP A 9 -11.60 13.54 0.22
CA ASP A 9 -12.87 14.27 0.23
C ASP A 9 -12.80 15.58 -0.58
N SER A 10 -13.96 16.23 -0.74
CA SER A 10 -14.08 17.50 -1.46
C SER A 10 -13.44 18.69 -0.74
N ALA A 11 -13.19 18.59 0.56
CA ALA A 11 -12.48 19.61 1.33
C ALA A 11 -10.95 19.48 1.16
N GLY A 12 -10.48 18.43 0.49
CA GLY A 12 -9.07 18.16 0.24
C GLY A 12 -8.40 17.33 1.33
N ASN A 13 -9.15 16.80 2.31
CA ASN A 13 -8.60 15.85 3.26
C ASN A 13 -8.31 14.54 2.53
N CYS A 14 -7.15 13.96 2.81
CA CYS A 14 -6.69 12.73 2.18
C CYS A 14 -6.24 11.75 3.28
N ILE A 15 -6.76 10.53 3.25
CA ILE A 15 -6.39 9.48 4.19
C ILE A 15 -6.07 8.19 3.44
N THR A 16 -5.07 7.48 3.95
CA THR A 16 -4.73 6.13 3.53
C THR A 16 -5.48 5.17 4.43
N VAL A 17 -6.37 4.38 3.84
CA VAL A 17 -7.26 3.46 4.56
C VAL A 17 -6.59 2.10 4.74
N CYS A 18 -5.90 1.63 3.70
CA CYS A 18 -5.20 0.35 3.69
C CYS A 18 -3.87 0.49 2.96
N ASN A 19 -2.89 -0.29 3.41
CA ASN A 19 -1.63 -0.51 2.73
C ASN A 19 -1.38 -2.02 2.61
N MET A 20 -1.03 -2.48 1.42
CA MET A 20 -0.84 -3.90 1.12
C MET A 20 0.58 -4.15 0.61
N GLU A 21 1.14 -5.30 0.96
CA GLU A 21 2.44 -5.75 0.50
C GLU A 21 2.28 -7.10 -0.22
N ASN A 22 2.70 -7.16 -1.48
CA ASN A 22 2.72 -8.40 -2.24
C ASN A 22 3.88 -9.27 -1.76
N ILE A 23 3.58 -10.54 -1.48
CA ILE A 23 4.59 -11.57 -1.22
C ILE A 23 5.34 -11.90 -2.51
N ASP A 24 4.62 -11.95 -3.62
CA ASP A 24 5.21 -12.15 -4.93
C ASP A 24 5.98 -10.89 -5.37
N PRO A 25 7.18 -11.06 -5.96
CA PRO A 25 7.99 -9.93 -6.42
C PRO A 25 7.36 -9.24 -7.62
N VAL A 26 7.82 -8.02 -7.90
CA VAL A 26 7.37 -7.22 -9.06
C VAL A 26 7.54 -8.02 -10.36
N GLY A 27 6.46 -8.11 -11.14
CA GLY A 27 6.41 -8.86 -12.39
C GLY A 27 5.28 -9.89 -12.45
N VAL A 28 4.70 -10.25 -11.30
CA VAL A 28 3.40 -10.93 -11.21
C VAL A 28 2.31 -9.86 -11.11
N HIS A 29 1.18 -10.05 -11.80
CA HIS A 29 0.06 -9.10 -11.70
C HIS A 29 -0.47 -9.10 -10.26
N THR A 30 -0.84 -7.93 -9.74
CA THR A 30 -1.23 -7.81 -8.31
C THR A 30 -2.47 -8.62 -7.97
N GLY A 31 -3.43 -8.70 -8.90
CA GLY A 31 -4.60 -9.58 -8.78
C GLY A 31 -4.31 -11.09 -8.80
N ASP A 32 -3.12 -11.49 -9.26
CA ASP A 32 -2.65 -12.89 -9.26
C ASP A 32 -1.66 -13.16 -8.11
N SER A 33 -1.28 -12.12 -7.35
CA SER A 33 -0.30 -12.21 -6.27
C SER A 33 -0.98 -12.53 -4.94
N ILE A 34 -0.28 -13.25 -4.08
CA ILE A 34 -0.67 -13.32 -2.66
C ILE A 34 -0.25 -12.00 -2.00
N VAL A 35 -1.23 -11.30 -1.41
CA VAL A 35 -1.04 -10.00 -0.75
C VAL A 35 -1.36 -10.09 0.74
N VAL A 36 -0.68 -9.28 1.54
CA VAL A 36 -0.94 -9.13 2.99
C VAL A 36 -1.22 -7.68 3.34
N ALA A 37 -2.06 -7.46 4.35
CA ALA A 37 -2.37 -6.15 4.93
C ALA A 37 -2.24 -6.20 6.46
N PRO A 38 -1.52 -5.26 7.11
CA PRO A 38 -0.74 -4.16 6.52
C PRO A 38 0.62 -4.65 5.97
N SER A 39 1.41 -3.75 5.36
CA SER A 39 2.81 -4.04 4.99
C SER A 39 3.66 -4.40 6.22
N GLN A 40 4.53 -5.40 6.06
CA GLN A 40 5.31 -6.01 7.14
C GLN A 40 6.80 -5.62 7.10
N THR A 41 7.34 -5.30 5.93
CA THR A 41 8.80 -5.13 5.75
C THR A 41 9.27 -3.69 5.58
N LEU A 42 8.34 -2.71 5.57
CA LEU A 42 8.68 -1.29 5.50
C LEU A 42 9.05 -0.72 6.86
N SER A 43 10.14 0.05 6.92
CA SER A 43 10.40 0.92 8.07
C SER A 43 9.40 2.08 8.10
N ASP A 44 9.17 2.67 9.27
CA ASP A 44 8.26 3.83 9.40
C ASP A 44 8.65 4.97 8.45
N LYS A 45 9.95 5.22 8.27
CA LYS A 45 10.43 6.25 7.33
C LYS A 45 10.02 5.94 5.89
N GLU A 46 10.14 4.69 5.44
CA GLU A 46 9.74 4.28 4.10
C GLU A 46 8.22 4.32 3.94
N TYR A 47 7.50 3.88 4.98
CA TYR A 47 6.04 3.93 5.01
C TYR A 47 5.51 5.37 4.87
N GLN A 48 6.05 6.35 5.61
CA GLN A 48 5.62 7.74 5.50
C GLN A 48 6.08 8.43 4.20
N MET A 49 7.13 7.93 3.53
CA MET A 49 7.52 8.46 2.21
C MET A 49 6.59 8.00 1.09
N LEU A 50 5.99 6.80 1.24
CA LEU A 50 5.11 6.20 0.24
C LEU A 50 3.63 6.54 0.45
N ARG A 51 3.25 6.95 1.66
CA ARG A 51 1.91 7.37 2.06
C ARG A 51 1.55 8.77 1.55
#